data_AF-A0A9E0DQF1-F1
#
_entry.id   AF-A0A9E0DQF1-F1
#
_cell.length_a   1.000
_cell.length_b   1.000
_cell.length_c   1.000
_cell.angle_alpha   90.00
_cell.angle_beta   90.00
_cell.angle_gamma   90.00
#
_symmetry.space_group_name_H-M   'P 1'
#
loop_
_entity.id
_entity.type
_entity.pdbx_description
1 polymer ?
#
loop_
_entity_poly.entity_id
_entity_poly.type
_entity_poly.pdbx_seq_one_letter_code
_entity_poly.pdbx_strand_id
1 'polypeptide(L)'
;MTERATGWARWNRSTLGVIVLMMTIFLLSGCRWLGGNTNDLGIDYRDYLPVEWEPLGSWQDVNIDDDDTVEHLLFYRYEGGQVGGVIYDPQTNSNFAPAAEAAPIFALPNQPSIMMIPYRLLPSYWNHAGQGVLATPSQEVPTFIQVQRPTGEVDQSKDANGESKENKRTDELIIFGGNTHLSIFWWQDAAKGYGVAHIDAPGGLVVTNWFGKEGASTIMSVDGYYPEENNRSFFCRKVTYVRSMPEDPKLRKDDYRFFIGYEAKPQGLTFCPSNKFETNKTYPQYAFYPEATILAYLLHTPDERRNQKSMTGVVDPSVLEKVDGLVGKLNRVESLTYYSALIEVETSADTSLMETMQMHVVAELAVQVEDQEQIRFVTFALQHQPPTLKPKDDDEKQLEWRSDRWLIINAIDP
;
A
#
# COMPACT_ATOMS: atom_id res chain seq x y z
N MET A 1 -58.79 21.07 -85.49
CA MET A 1 -58.60 22.27 -84.65
C MET A 1 -58.24 21.77 -83.26
N THR A 2 -56.94 21.69 -82.95
CA THR A 2 -56.19 22.66 -82.10
C THR A 2 -56.75 22.66 -80.67
N GLU A 3 -56.03 22.45 -79.57
CA GLU A 3 -54.62 22.74 -79.27
C GLU A 3 -54.23 22.10 -77.91
N ARG A 4 -52.93 22.01 -77.65
CA ARG A 4 -52.27 21.59 -76.40
C ARG A 4 -52.49 22.61 -75.27
N ALA A 5 -52.42 22.17 -74.01
CA ALA A 5 -51.88 22.98 -72.92
C ALA A 5 -51.27 22.12 -71.79
N THR A 6 -49.94 22.13 -71.73
CA THR A 6 -49.10 21.66 -70.62
C THR A 6 -49.02 22.74 -69.53
N GLY A 7 -49.36 22.41 -68.28
CA GLY A 7 -49.12 23.25 -67.11
C GLY A 7 -48.10 22.61 -66.18
N TRP A 8 -46.82 22.96 -66.35
CA TRP A 8 -45.76 22.61 -65.40
C TRP A 8 -45.88 23.48 -64.14
N ALA A 9 -46.01 22.84 -62.98
CA ALA A 9 -46.07 23.51 -61.69
C ALA A 9 -44.73 24.19 -61.36
N ARG A 10 -44.75 25.52 -61.27
CA ARG A 10 -43.67 26.33 -60.68
C ARG A 10 -43.58 26.01 -59.19
N TRP A 11 -42.66 25.13 -58.82
CA TRP A 11 -42.20 25.04 -57.43
C TRP A 11 -41.38 26.28 -57.09
N ASN A 12 -41.82 27.00 -56.06
CA ASN A 12 -41.14 28.18 -55.53
C ASN A 12 -39.74 27.79 -55.03
N ARG A 13 -38.70 28.39 -55.62
CA ARG A 13 -37.30 28.18 -55.21
C ARG A 13 -37.03 28.58 -53.75
N SER A 14 -37.92 29.37 -53.16
CA SER A 14 -37.82 29.87 -51.77
C SER A 14 -38.10 28.78 -50.73
N THR A 15 -38.94 27.79 -51.02
CA THR A 15 -39.26 26.71 -50.06
C THR A 15 -38.16 25.66 -49.98
N LEU A 16 -37.43 25.42 -51.07
CA LEU A 16 -36.30 24.48 -51.07
C LEU A 16 -35.12 25.00 -50.21
N GLY A 17 -34.88 26.32 -50.23
CA GLY A 17 -33.80 26.93 -49.44
C GLY A 17 -34.02 26.82 -47.93
N VAL A 18 -35.26 26.97 -47.46
CA VAL A 18 -35.60 26.86 -46.03
C VAL A 18 -35.46 25.43 -45.53
N ILE A 19 -35.86 24.43 -46.32
CA ILE A 19 -35.73 23.02 -45.94
C ILE A 19 -34.26 22.60 -45.85
N VAL A 20 -33.42 23.05 -46.80
CA VAL A 20 -31.98 22.75 -46.78
C VAL A 20 -31.29 23.44 -45.60
N LEU A 21 -31.66 24.68 -45.26
CA LEU A 21 -31.12 25.40 -44.11
C LEU A 21 -31.52 24.76 -42.77
N MET A 22 -32.77 24.29 -42.64
CA MET A 22 -33.19 23.57 -41.43
C MET A 22 -32.50 22.20 -41.31
N MET A 23 -32.30 21.47 -42.41
CA MET A 23 -31.55 20.22 -42.38
C MET A 23 -30.07 20.43 -42.01
N THR A 24 -29.41 21.48 -42.49
CA THR A 24 -28.02 21.77 -42.07
C THR A 24 -27.94 22.18 -40.60
N ILE A 25 -28.91 22.94 -40.08
CA ILE A 25 -28.98 23.23 -38.64
C ILE A 25 -29.20 21.93 -37.84
N PHE A 26 -30.10 21.04 -38.27
CA PHE A 26 -30.32 19.76 -37.59
C PHE A 26 -29.10 18.83 -37.64
N LEU A 27 -28.38 18.79 -38.77
CA LEU A 27 -27.16 17.99 -38.94
C LEU A 27 -25.95 18.57 -38.21
N LEU A 28 -25.87 19.89 -38.02
CA LEU A 28 -24.81 20.54 -37.22
C LEU A 28 -25.12 20.55 -35.72
N SER A 29 -26.38 20.36 -35.32
CA SER A 29 -26.80 20.31 -33.90
C SER A 29 -26.62 18.92 -33.27
N GLY A 30 -26.53 17.87 -34.08
CA GLY A 30 -26.50 16.48 -33.62
C GLY A 30 -25.12 15.84 -33.69
N CYS A 31 -24.16 16.25 -32.85
CA CYS A 31 -22.97 15.45 -32.49
C CYS A 31 -22.14 16.05 -31.34
N ARG A 32 -22.78 16.59 -30.29
CA ARG A 32 -22.13 16.89 -29.00
C ARG A 32 -22.87 16.34 -27.78
N TRP A 33 -23.72 15.34 -28.00
CA TRP A 33 -24.48 14.69 -26.94
C TRP A 33 -24.34 13.20 -27.17
N LEU A 34 -23.80 12.47 -26.19
CA LEU A 34 -23.26 11.10 -26.21
C LEU A 34 -21.73 11.03 -26.37
N GLY A 35 -21.02 11.35 -25.29
CA GLY A 35 -19.58 11.14 -25.18
C GLY A 35 -18.96 11.87 -24.00
N GLY A 36 -19.42 11.57 -22.79
CA GLY A 36 -18.89 12.13 -21.56
C GLY A 36 -19.79 11.83 -20.37
N ASN A 37 -19.67 10.64 -19.79
CA ASN A 37 -20.07 10.42 -18.40
C ASN A 37 -19.12 11.24 -17.52
N THR A 38 -19.44 12.51 -17.31
CA THR A 38 -19.09 13.19 -16.08
C THR A 38 -20.41 13.35 -15.34
N ASN A 39 -20.66 12.46 -14.39
CA ASN A 39 -21.69 12.65 -13.36
C ASN A 39 -21.25 13.86 -12.50
N ASP A 40 -21.36 15.05 -13.08
CA ASP A 40 -21.27 16.29 -12.33
C ASP A 40 -22.69 16.51 -11.80
N LEU A 41 -22.95 16.09 -10.57
CA LEU A 41 -24.26 16.18 -9.90
C LEU A 41 -24.79 17.63 -9.81
N GLY A 42 -24.07 18.61 -10.37
CA GLY A 42 -24.34 20.04 -10.20
C GLY A 42 -24.06 20.51 -8.78
N ILE A 43 -23.34 19.70 -8.00
CA ILE A 43 -23.06 19.90 -6.59
C ILE A 43 -21.70 20.57 -6.45
N ASP A 44 -21.67 21.77 -5.86
CA ASP A 44 -20.40 22.42 -5.49
C ASP A 44 -19.82 21.70 -4.26
N TYR A 45 -18.61 21.14 -4.41
CA TYR A 45 -17.87 20.47 -3.34
C TYR A 45 -17.76 21.33 -2.07
N ARG A 46 -17.74 22.66 -2.23
CA ARG A 46 -17.63 23.62 -1.11
C ARG A 46 -18.87 23.71 -0.25
N ASP A 47 -20.03 23.31 -0.76
CA ASP A 47 -21.28 23.35 0.01
C ASP A 47 -21.32 22.25 1.08
N TYR A 48 -20.43 21.26 1.00
CA TYR A 48 -20.47 20.05 1.84
C TYR A 48 -19.18 19.79 2.63
N LEU A 49 -18.11 20.52 2.33
CA LEU A 49 -16.85 20.48 3.07
C LEU A 49 -16.70 21.75 3.94
N PRO A 50 -16.01 21.67 5.09
CA PRO A 50 -15.53 22.86 5.78
C PRO A 50 -14.74 23.79 4.86
N VAL A 51 -14.83 25.10 5.09
CA VAL A 51 -14.24 26.13 4.21
C VAL A 51 -12.72 25.99 4.08
N GLU A 52 -12.09 25.46 5.13
CA GLU A 52 -10.66 25.20 5.22
C GLU A 52 -10.21 23.90 4.54
N TRP A 53 -11.13 23.05 4.09
CA TRP A 53 -10.81 21.80 3.39
C TRP A 53 -10.86 22.00 1.88
N GLU A 54 -9.90 21.39 1.19
CA GLU A 54 -9.78 21.50 -0.26
C GLU A 54 -10.16 20.15 -0.91
N PRO A 55 -11.16 20.10 -1.81
CA PRO A 55 -11.49 18.86 -2.50
C PRO A 55 -10.32 18.37 -3.36
N LEU A 56 -10.14 17.05 -3.41
CA LEU A 56 -9.14 16.37 -4.22
C LEU A 56 -9.80 15.51 -5.30
N GLY A 57 -9.66 15.95 -6.55
CA GLY A 57 -10.25 15.26 -7.69
C GLY A 57 -11.74 15.57 -7.85
N SER A 58 -12.47 14.64 -8.45
CA SER A 58 -13.92 14.72 -8.63
C SER A 58 -14.65 13.65 -7.83
N TRP A 59 -15.97 13.79 -7.68
CA TRP A 59 -16.85 12.72 -7.20
C TRP A 59 -16.56 11.39 -7.91
N GLN A 60 -16.50 10.31 -7.13
CA GLN A 60 -16.30 8.95 -7.60
C GLN A 60 -17.48 8.10 -7.16
N ASP A 61 -18.09 7.38 -8.10
CA ASP A 61 -19.23 6.51 -7.79
C ASP A 61 -18.74 5.25 -7.06
N VAL A 62 -19.34 4.99 -5.91
CA VAL A 62 -19.10 3.79 -5.09
C VAL A 62 -20.43 3.20 -4.64
N ASN A 63 -20.44 1.90 -4.36
CA ASN A 63 -21.59 1.21 -3.78
C ASN A 63 -21.06 0.03 -2.96
N ILE A 64 -20.89 0.25 -1.65
CA ILE A 64 -20.24 -0.70 -0.73
C ILE A 64 -21.26 -1.40 0.19
N ASP A 65 -22.42 -0.81 0.37
CA ASP A 65 -23.54 -1.36 1.12
C ASP A 65 -24.46 -2.27 0.27
N ASP A 66 -24.24 -2.30 -1.04
CA ASP A 66 -24.89 -3.17 -2.05
C ASP A 66 -26.39 -2.90 -2.20
N ASP A 67 -26.79 -1.64 -2.06
CA ASP A 67 -28.16 -1.21 -2.34
C ASP A 67 -28.34 -0.68 -3.78
N ASP A 68 -29.56 -0.27 -4.11
CA ASP A 68 -29.89 0.20 -5.47
C ASP A 68 -29.50 1.67 -5.70
N THR A 69 -28.90 2.33 -4.70
CA THR A 69 -28.40 3.70 -4.76
C THR A 69 -26.89 3.73 -5.03
N VAL A 70 -26.45 4.77 -5.74
CA VAL A 70 -25.02 5.00 -6.00
C VAL A 70 -24.57 6.05 -5.00
N GLU A 71 -23.62 5.69 -4.15
CA GLU A 71 -22.97 6.60 -3.23
C GLU A 71 -21.82 7.34 -3.94
N HIS A 72 -21.42 8.48 -3.39
CA HIS A 72 -20.38 9.31 -4.00
C HIS A 72 -19.22 9.53 -3.02
N LEU A 73 -18.05 9.02 -3.37
CA LEU A 73 -16.79 9.22 -2.66
C LEU A 73 -16.12 10.53 -3.10
N LEU A 74 -15.68 11.30 -2.12
CA LEU A 74 -14.86 12.50 -2.29
C LEU A 74 -13.64 12.45 -1.38
N PHE A 75 -12.46 12.67 -1.95
CA PHE A 75 -11.24 12.93 -1.19
C PHE A 75 -11.07 14.43 -0.97
N TYR A 76 -10.41 14.80 0.13
CA TYR A 76 -10.12 16.20 0.44
C TYR A 76 -8.81 16.35 1.22
N ARG A 77 -8.17 17.51 1.11
CA ARG A 77 -7.06 17.92 1.99
C ARG A 77 -7.60 18.65 3.21
N TYR A 78 -7.03 18.34 4.35
CA TYR A 78 -7.26 19.03 5.61
C TYR A 78 -5.93 19.24 6.36
N GLU A 79 -5.98 19.97 7.47
CA GLU A 79 -4.89 20.22 8.45
C GLU A 79 -3.48 19.73 8.06
N GLY A 80 -2.59 20.65 7.66
CA GLY A 80 -1.22 20.28 7.27
C GLY A 80 -1.10 19.56 5.93
N GLY A 81 -2.17 19.54 5.14
CA GLY A 81 -2.24 18.95 3.80
C GLY A 81 -2.53 17.45 3.80
N GLN A 82 -2.87 16.87 4.96
CA GLN A 82 -3.28 15.49 5.10
C GLN A 82 -4.50 15.18 4.24
N VAL A 83 -4.62 13.95 3.74
CA VAL A 83 -5.75 13.55 2.89
C VAL A 83 -6.79 12.79 3.71
N GLY A 84 -8.04 13.22 3.61
CA GLY A 84 -9.21 12.55 4.16
C GLY A 84 -10.18 12.12 3.07
N GLY A 85 -11.26 11.46 3.46
CA GLY A 85 -12.28 11.00 2.54
C GLY A 85 -13.66 10.90 3.18
N VAL A 86 -14.69 11.08 2.36
CA VAL A 86 -16.09 11.03 2.77
C VAL A 86 -16.91 10.39 1.65
N ILE A 87 -17.85 9.53 2.03
CA ILE A 87 -18.86 8.96 1.14
C ILE A 87 -20.18 9.68 1.41
N TYR A 88 -20.85 10.13 0.37
CA TYR A 88 -22.18 10.71 0.46
C TYR A 88 -23.20 9.76 -0.14
N ASP A 89 -24.16 9.36 0.68
CA ASP A 89 -25.27 8.51 0.28
C ASP A 89 -26.50 9.38 -0.07
N PRO A 90 -27.06 9.28 -1.29
CA PRO A 90 -28.22 10.06 -1.73
C PRO A 90 -29.56 9.61 -1.11
N GLN A 91 -29.60 8.59 -0.25
CA GLN A 91 -30.83 8.18 0.41
C GLN A 91 -31.39 9.29 1.30
N THR A 92 -32.53 9.84 0.88
CA THR A 92 -33.28 10.82 1.67
C THR A 92 -33.90 10.11 2.87
N ASN A 93 -33.70 10.66 4.08
CA ASN A 93 -34.20 10.22 5.39
C ASN A 93 -35.73 9.97 5.49
N SER A 94 -36.33 9.07 4.71
CA SER A 94 -37.74 8.70 4.91
C SER A 94 -37.93 7.75 6.10
N ASN A 95 -36.87 7.10 6.59
CA ASN A 95 -36.95 6.08 7.64
C ASN A 95 -36.18 6.39 8.95
N PHE A 96 -35.50 7.53 9.05
CA PHE A 96 -34.87 7.95 10.32
C PHE A 96 -35.92 8.56 11.27
N ALA A 97 -36.80 7.72 11.81
CA ALA A 97 -37.43 8.04 13.09
C ALA A 97 -36.33 8.00 14.16
N PRO A 98 -36.17 9.04 15.01
CA PRO A 98 -35.19 9.00 16.08
C PRO A 98 -35.61 7.88 17.03
N ALA A 99 -34.93 6.73 16.95
CA ALA A 99 -35.07 5.68 17.93
C ALA A 99 -34.59 6.27 19.26
N ALA A 100 -35.50 6.44 20.22
CA ALA A 100 -35.29 7.15 21.48
C ALA A 100 -34.18 6.57 22.39
N GLU A 101 -33.49 5.50 21.96
CA GLU A 101 -32.43 4.82 22.70
C GLU A 101 -31.15 4.56 21.87
N ALA A 102 -31.11 4.92 20.58
CA ALA A 102 -29.87 4.91 19.82
C ALA A 102 -29.17 6.26 20.01
N ALA A 103 -27.87 6.25 20.34
CA ALA A 103 -27.08 7.46 20.42
C ALA A 103 -27.35 8.32 19.17
N PRO A 104 -27.63 9.63 19.31
CA PRO A 104 -27.96 10.46 18.16
C PRO A 104 -26.80 10.36 17.18
N ILE A 105 -27.08 9.92 15.95
CA ILE A 105 -26.21 10.21 14.82
C ILE A 105 -26.05 11.71 14.88
N PHE A 106 -24.86 12.18 15.29
CA PHE A 106 -24.61 13.59 15.42
C PHE A 106 -24.82 14.18 14.04
N ALA A 107 -25.97 14.81 13.82
CA ALA A 107 -26.13 15.76 12.73
C ALA A 107 -24.94 16.70 12.88
N LEU A 108 -23.99 16.63 11.95
CA LEU A 108 -22.79 17.44 12.02
C LEU A 108 -23.27 18.90 12.13
N PRO A 109 -22.71 19.71 13.04
CA PRO A 109 -23.04 21.12 13.09
C PRO A 109 -22.86 21.73 11.70
N ASN A 110 -23.90 22.37 11.16
CA ASN A 110 -23.98 22.99 9.82
C ASN A 110 -24.20 22.06 8.60
N GLN A 111 -24.89 20.93 8.72
CA GLN A 111 -25.32 20.17 7.54
C GLN A 111 -26.46 20.87 6.76
N PRO A 112 -26.33 21.11 5.44
CA PRO A 112 -27.49 21.42 4.60
C PRO A 112 -28.42 20.20 4.52
N SER A 113 -29.64 20.37 5.01
CA SER A 113 -30.47 19.29 5.54
C SER A 113 -31.39 18.57 4.54
N ILE A 114 -31.00 18.29 3.28
CA ILE A 114 -32.05 17.85 2.33
C ILE A 114 -31.76 16.77 1.28
N MET A 115 -30.52 16.34 0.99
CA MET A 115 -30.35 15.35 -0.11
C MET A 115 -29.31 14.24 0.09
N MET A 116 -28.37 14.33 1.02
CA MET A 116 -27.31 13.31 1.17
C MET A 116 -26.87 13.11 2.62
N ILE A 117 -26.53 11.87 2.98
CA ILE A 117 -25.98 11.48 4.28
C ILE A 117 -24.46 11.31 4.14
N PRO A 118 -23.63 12.11 4.85
CA PRO A 118 -22.19 11.97 4.79
C PRO A 118 -21.66 10.93 5.78
N TYR A 119 -20.92 9.95 5.28
CA TYR A 119 -20.12 9.01 6.04
C TYR A 119 -18.63 9.33 5.91
N ARG A 120 -18.04 9.93 6.95
CA ARG A 120 -16.60 10.26 6.99
C ARG A 120 -15.78 8.97 7.16
N LEU A 121 -14.80 8.77 6.29
CA LEU A 121 -13.92 7.61 6.29
C LEU A 121 -12.76 7.82 7.27
N LEU A 122 -11.89 8.80 7.01
CA LEU A 122 -10.77 9.22 7.85
C LEU A 122 -10.45 10.72 7.61
N PRO A 123 -10.03 11.49 8.62
CA PRO A 123 -9.94 11.12 10.03
C PRO A 123 -11.36 10.97 10.57
N SER A 124 -11.60 9.89 11.31
CA SER A 124 -12.93 9.58 11.83
C SER A 124 -13.06 10.05 13.26
N TYR A 125 -14.22 10.64 13.58
CA TYR A 125 -14.56 11.08 14.95
C TYR A 125 -15.22 9.96 15.76
N TRP A 126 -15.38 8.78 15.16
CA TRP A 126 -15.94 7.60 15.81
C TRP A 126 -14.87 6.84 16.60
N ASN A 127 -15.22 6.41 17.81
CA ASN A 127 -14.35 5.53 18.59
C ASN A 127 -14.04 4.27 17.77
N HIS A 128 -12.76 3.88 17.71
CA HIS A 128 -12.23 2.71 16.97
C HIS A 128 -12.10 2.84 15.44
N ALA A 129 -12.47 3.97 14.84
CA ALA A 129 -12.33 4.16 13.39
C ALA A 129 -10.89 4.50 12.94
N GLY A 130 -9.88 4.03 13.67
CA GLY A 130 -8.46 4.31 13.41
C GLY A 130 -8.02 5.72 13.80
N GLN A 131 -6.73 5.87 14.11
CA GLN A 131 -6.06 7.17 14.14
C GLN A 131 -5.33 7.28 12.79
N GLY A 132 -5.77 8.12 11.86
CA GLY A 132 -5.00 8.22 10.64
C GLY A 132 -5.64 9.01 9.52
N VAL A 133 -4.78 9.52 8.68
CA VAL A 133 -5.07 10.13 7.38
C VAL A 133 -5.27 9.01 6.36
N LEU A 134 -5.96 9.27 5.25
CA LEU A 134 -5.95 8.34 4.11
C LEU A 134 -4.62 8.35 3.37
N ALA A 135 -3.93 9.50 3.34
CA ALA A 135 -2.62 9.64 2.70
C ALA A 135 -1.83 10.84 3.27
N THR A 136 -0.52 10.83 3.04
CA THR A 136 0.39 11.91 3.42
C THR A 136 0.21 13.17 2.54
N PRO A 137 0.66 14.36 2.98
CA PRO A 137 0.46 15.61 2.24
C PRO A 137 1.09 15.67 0.84
N SER A 138 2.13 14.87 0.62
CA SER A 138 2.85 14.78 -0.66
C SER A 138 2.14 13.90 -1.69
N GLN A 139 1.12 13.14 -1.29
CA GLN A 139 0.42 12.21 -2.17
C GLN A 139 -0.54 12.96 -3.10
N GLU A 140 -0.62 12.54 -4.37
CA GLU A 140 -1.75 12.88 -5.25
C GLU A 140 -3.03 12.15 -4.79
N VAL A 141 -4.14 12.34 -5.50
CA VAL A 141 -5.45 11.73 -5.16
C VAL A 141 -5.27 10.23 -4.87
N PRO A 142 -5.71 9.71 -3.70
CA PRO A 142 -5.60 8.30 -3.38
C PRO A 142 -6.25 7.42 -4.44
N THR A 143 -5.64 6.26 -4.71
CA THR A 143 -6.24 5.26 -5.59
C THR A 143 -7.13 4.33 -4.77
N PHE A 144 -8.26 3.92 -5.32
CA PHE A 144 -9.19 3.04 -4.62
C PHE A 144 -9.66 1.88 -5.50
N ILE A 145 -10.12 0.81 -4.84
CA ILE A 145 -10.63 -0.42 -5.46
C ILE A 145 -11.89 -0.82 -4.71
N GLN A 146 -12.97 -1.02 -5.47
CA GLN A 146 -14.20 -1.62 -4.97
C GLN A 146 -14.09 -3.14 -5.14
N VAL A 147 -14.09 -3.88 -4.03
CA VAL A 147 -13.88 -5.31 -4.04
C VAL A 147 -15.21 -6.04 -4.05
N GLN A 148 -15.44 -6.83 -5.10
CA GLN A 148 -16.54 -7.77 -5.17
C GLN A 148 -16.12 -9.12 -4.60
N ARG A 149 -16.92 -9.70 -3.71
CA ARG A 149 -16.64 -11.05 -3.18
C ARG A 149 -16.73 -12.08 -4.30
N PRO A 150 -15.80 -13.05 -4.38
CA PRO A 150 -15.88 -14.13 -5.35
C PRO A 150 -17.17 -14.95 -5.17
N THR A 151 -17.74 -15.37 -6.28
CA THR A 151 -19.01 -16.11 -6.36
C THR A 151 -18.81 -17.51 -5.78
N GLY A 152 -19.48 -17.85 -4.68
CA GLY A 152 -19.43 -19.18 -4.07
C GLY A 152 -19.16 -19.24 -2.56
N GLU A 153 -18.80 -18.13 -1.91
CA GLU A 153 -18.90 -18.05 -0.44
C GLU A 153 -20.37 -17.90 -0.05
N VAL A 154 -20.86 -18.82 0.78
CA VAL A 154 -22.25 -18.81 1.28
C VAL A 154 -22.43 -17.57 2.15
N ASP A 155 -23.16 -16.60 1.63
CA ASP A 155 -23.41 -15.35 2.32
C ASP A 155 -24.47 -15.55 3.42
N GLN A 156 -24.08 -15.35 4.68
CA GLN A 156 -25.02 -15.15 5.78
C GLN A 156 -25.29 -13.66 6.04
N SER A 157 -24.60 -12.75 5.32
CA SER A 157 -24.85 -11.32 5.44
C SER A 157 -26.13 -10.94 4.70
N LYS A 158 -26.90 -10.07 5.31
CA LYS A 158 -28.09 -9.45 4.71
C LYS A 158 -27.63 -8.24 3.88
N ASP A 159 -28.44 -7.71 2.98
CA ASP A 159 -28.24 -6.36 2.41
C ASP A 159 -28.71 -5.28 3.40
N ALA A 160 -28.45 -4.00 3.15
CA ALA A 160 -28.78 -2.91 4.07
C ALA A 160 -30.27 -2.89 4.51
N ASN A 161 -31.13 -3.60 3.77
CA ASN A 161 -32.56 -3.79 4.03
C ASN A 161 -32.92 -5.10 4.76
N GLY A 162 -31.96 -5.98 5.06
CA GLY A 162 -32.16 -7.22 5.79
C GLY A 162 -32.36 -8.47 4.91
N GLU A 163 -32.18 -8.39 3.59
CA GLU A 163 -32.45 -9.47 2.63
C GLU A 163 -31.17 -10.22 2.21
N SER A 164 -31.26 -11.54 2.05
CA SER A 164 -30.16 -12.34 1.49
C SER A 164 -30.23 -12.31 -0.04
N LYS A 165 -29.36 -11.56 -0.72
CA LYS A 165 -29.20 -11.63 -2.18
C LYS A 165 -28.10 -12.61 -2.55
N GLU A 166 -28.35 -13.41 -3.59
CA GLU A 166 -27.52 -14.56 -3.98
C GLU A 166 -26.37 -14.23 -4.96
N ASN A 167 -26.05 -12.94 -5.21
CA ASN A 167 -25.09 -12.56 -6.25
C ASN A 167 -24.16 -11.41 -5.86
N LYS A 168 -22.86 -11.60 -6.16
CA LYS A 168 -21.74 -10.64 -6.29
C LYS A 168 -21.95 -9.27 -5.62
N ARG A 169 -21.72 -9.22 -4.31
CA ARG A 169 -21.74 -7.99 -3.53
C ARG A 169 -20.37 -7.31 -3.56
N THR A 170 -20.35 -6.00 -3.77
CA THR A 170 -19.19 -5.17 -3.43
C THR A 170 -19.17 -5.01 -1.92
N ASP A 171 -18.16 -5.57 -1.27
CA ASP A 171 -18.16 -5.70 0.20
C ASP A 171 -17.18 -4.77 0.91
N GLU A 172 -16.15 -4.35 0.18
CA GLU A 172 -15.03 -3.60 0.73
C GLU A 172 -14.62 -2.48 -0.23
N LEU A 173 -14.28 -1.33 0.34
CA LEU A 173 -13.56 -0.26 -0.34
C LEU A 173 -12.11 -0.26 0.15
N ILE A 174 -11.18 -0.57 -0.74
CA ILE A 174 -9.74 -0.52 -0.45
C ILE A 174 -9.21 0.80 -0.99
N ILE A 175 -8.56 1.59 -0.13
CA ILE A 175 -7.94 2.87 -0.48
C ILE A 175 -6.44 2.78 -0.20
N PHE A 176 -5.64 3.07 -1.23
CA PHE A 176 -4.20 3.19 -1.14
C PHE A 176 -3.81 4.67 -1.11
N GLY A 177 -3.30 5.12 0.04
CA GLY A 177 -2.69 6.43 0.20
C GLY A 177 -1.24 6.43 -0.25
N GLY A 178 -1.02 5.99 -1.50
CA GLY A 178 0.30 5.69 -2.01
C GLY A 178 0.83 4.34 -1.58
N ASN A 179 2.14 4.29 -1.34
CA ASN A 179 2.82 3.09 -0.89
C ASN A 179 2.97 3.03 0.63
N THR A 180 2.36 3.91 1.43
CA THR A 180 2.56 3.94 2.89
C THR A 180 1.29 3.74 3.70
N HIS A 181 0.11 4.01 3.12
CA HIS A 181 -1.18 3.88 3.81
C HIS A 181 -2.08 2.92 3.05
N LEU A 182 -2.69 1.98 3.78
CA LEU A 182 -3.75 1.11 3.28
C LEU A 182 -4.94 1.20 4.23
N SER A 183 -6.09 1.58 3.69
CA SER A 183 -7.35 1.63 4.41
C SER A 183 -8.36 0.71 3.73
N ILE A 184 -9.00 -0.16 4.51
CA ILE A 184 -10.04 -1.07 4.04
C ILE A 184 -11.31 -0.75 4.80
N PHE A 185 -12.34 -0.32 4.07
CA PHE A 185 -13.63 0.05 4.62
C PHE A 185 -14.68 -1.00 4.29
N TRP A 186 -15.59 -1.25 5.23
CA TRP A 186 -16.77 -2.08 5.01
C TRP A 186 -17.99 -1.43 5.65
N TRP A 187 -19.15 -1.57 5.02
CA TRP A 187 -20.39 -1.08 5.58
C TRP A 187 -20.73 -1.86 6.86
N GLN A 188 -20.96 -1.15 7.96
CA GLN A 188 -21.43 -1.74 9.21
C GLN A 188 -22.93 -1.66 9.31
N ASP A 189 -23.53 -0.49 9.43
CA ASP A 189 -24.99 -0.28 9.43
C ASP A 189 -25.28 1.22 9.31
N ALA A 190 -26.53 1.61 9.09
CA ALA A 190 -26.90 3.01 8.94
C ALA A 190 -26.60 3.89 10.18
N ALA A 191 -26.47 3.30 11.37
CA ALA A 191 -26.18 4.02 12.60
C ALA A 191 -24.67 4.17 12.87
N LYS A 192 -23.87 3.16 12.51
CA LYS A 192 -22.40 3.13 12.70
C LYS A 192 -21.62 3.61 11.48
N GLY A 193 -22.21 3.54 10.28
CA GLY A 193 -21.56 3.86 9.01
C GLY A 193 -20.54 2.82 8.60
N TYR A 194 -19.35 3.28 8.19
CA TYR A 194 -18.26 2.41 7.71
C TYR A 194 -17.29 2.02 8.83
N GLY A 195 -17.05 0.71 8.96
CA GLY A 195 -15.92 0.18 9.70
C GLY A 195 -14.63 0.35 8.90
N VAL A 196 -13.48 0.38 9.58
CA VAL A 196 -12.17 0.55 8.94
C VAL A 196 -11.09 -0.31 9.58
N ALA A 197 -10.27 -0.91 8.72
CA ALA A 197 -8.98 -1.49 9.04
C ALA A 197 -7.92 -0.63 8.36
N HIS A 198 -6.98 -0.10 9.13
CA HIS A 198 -5.99 0.86 8.64
C HIS A 198 -4.58 0.39 8.99
N ILE A 199 -3.69 0.44 8.00
CA ILE A 199 -2.27 0.15 8.15
C ILE A 199 -1.49 1.36 7.65
N ASP A 200 -0.68 1.93 8.54
CA ASP A 200 0.34 2.94 8.24
C ASP A 200 1.71 2.28 8.34
N ALA A 201 2.48 2.31 7.25
CA ALA A 201 3.86 1.86 7.19
C ALA A 201 4.71 2.90 6.42
N PRO A 202 5.40 3.81 7.13
CA PRO A 202 6.09 4.96 6.51
C PRO A 202 7.27 4.56 5.62
N GLY A 203 7.84 3.37 5.80
CA GLY A 203 8.90 2.81 4.97
C GLY A 203 8.39 2.08 3.72
N GLY A 204 7.07 1.93 3.60
CA GLY A 204 6.41 1.28 2.46
C GLY A 204 5.48 0.14 2.86
N LEU A 205 4.55 -0.17 1.97
CA LEU A 205 3.61 -1.28 1.99
C LEU A 205 3.80 -2.10 0.72
N VAL A 206 3.82 -3.42 0.87
CA VAL A 206 3.85 -4.37 -0.24
C VAL A 206 2.74 -5.39 -0.02
N VAL A 207 1.77 -5.43 -0.92
CA VAL A 207 0.72 -6.45 -0.83
C VAL A 207 1.29 -7.79 -1.26
N THR A 208 1.24 -8.78 -0.38
CA THR A 208 1.90 -10.09 -0.59
C THR A 208 0.93 -11.19 -0.98
N ASN A 209 -0.34 -11.07 -0.60
CA ASN A 209 -1.34 -12.07 -0.95
C ASN A 209 -2.73 -11.46 -1.12
N TRP A 210 -3.41 -11.87 -2.18
CA TRP A 210 -4.80 -11.53 -2.51
C TRP A 210 -5.57 -12.84 -2.62
N PHE A 211 -6.81 -12.89 -2.12
CA PHE A 211 -7.62 -14.11 -2.13
C PHE A 211 -7.91 -14.61 -3.57
N GLY A 212 -7.88 -13.71 -4.55
CA GLY A 212 -8.11 -14.01 -5.97
C GLY A 212 -7.15 -13.26 -6.89
N LYS A 213 -7.69 -12.37 -7.73
CA LYS A 213 -6.90 -11.56 -8.67
C LYS A 213 -6.66 -10.16 -8.12
N GLU A 214 -5.49 -9.62 -8.45
CA GLU A 214 -5.15 -8.21 -8.24
C GLU A 214 -6.25 -7.33 -8.84
N GLY A 215 -6.69 -6.33 -8.09
CA GLY A 215 -7.76 -5.40 -8.46
C GLY A 215 -9.20 -5.86 -8.22
N ALA A 216 -9.46 -7.11 -7.78
CA ALA A 216 -10.83 -7.64 -7.71
C ALA A 216 -11.08 -8.65 -6.57
N SER A 217 -10.24 -8.67 -5.54
CA SER A 217 -10.42 -9.60 -4.41
C SER A 217 -9.81 -9.05 -3.12
N THR A 218 -10.28 -9.60 -2.01
CA THR A 218 -9.84 -9.26 -0.66
C THR A 218 -8.33 -9.43 -0.47
N ILE A 219 -7.69 -8.46 0.18
CA ILE A 219 -6.28 -8.52 0.55
C ILE A 219 -6.11 -9.44 1.76
N MET A 220 -5.34 -10.52 1.59
CA MET A 220 -5.13 -11.51 2.66
C MET A 220 -3.89 -11.21 3.48
N SER A 221 -2.84 -10.65 2.89
CA SER A 221 -1.67 -10.21 3.64
C SER A 221 -0.93 -9.04 2.99
N VAL A 222 -0.32 -8.22 3.84
CA VAL A 222 0.45 -7.03 3.47
C VAL A 222 1.70 -6.98 4.33
N ASP A 223 2.83 -6.68 3.71
CA ASP A 223 4.06 -6.36 4.44
C ASP A 223 4.17 -4.85 4.62
N GLY A 224 4.27 -4.41 5.88
CA GLY A 224 4.59 -3.05 6.26
C GLY A 224 6.05 -2.91 6.69
N TYR A 225 6.67 -1.81 6.26
CA TYR A 225 8.06 -1.48 6.54
C TYR A 225 8.15 -0.20 7.38
N TYR A 226 8.89 -0.29 8.49
CA TYR A 226 9.05 0.79 9.46
C TYR A 226 10.54 1.16 9.56
N PRO A 227 10.96 2.33 9.02
CA PRO A 227 12.37 2.72 9.01
C PRO A 227 12.93 2.79 10.43
N GLU A 228 14.11 2.21 10.62
CA GLU A 228 14.86 2.38 11.86
C GLU A 228 15.43 3.79 11.92
N GLU A 229 15.19 4.49 13.03
CA GLU A 229 15.70 5.83 13.23
C GLU A 229 17.23 5.84 13.25
N ASN A 230 17.83 6.91 12.70
CA ASN A 230 19.28 7.16 12.72
C ASN A 230 20.15 6.05 12.10
N ASN A 231 19.59 5.24 11.20
CA ASN A 231 20.34 4.17 10.54
C ASN A 231 20.81 4.57 9.13
N ARG A 232 22.13 4.72 8.98
CA ARG A 232 22.81 5.01 7.70
C ARG A 232 22.69 3.90 6.64
N SER A 233 22.30 2.70 7.05
CA SER A 233 22.18 1.51 6.21
C SER A 233 20.76 1.29 5.66
N PHE A 234 19.83 2.23 5.88
CA PHE A 234 18.45 2.17 5.38
C PHE A 234 17.71 0.88 5.78
N PHE A 235 17.79 0.52 7.06
CA PHE A 235 17.06 -0.62 7.60
C PHE A 235 15.62 -0.27 7.94
N CYS A 236 14.75 -1.27 7.81
CA CYS A 236 13.36 -1.21 8.22
C CYS A 236 13.05 -2.44 9.09
N ARG A 237 12.19 -2.28 10.10
CA ARG A 237 11.45 -3.42 10.65
C ARG A 237 10.33 -3.79 9.72
N LYS A 238 10.25 -5.07 9.39
CA LYS A 238 9.18 -5.64 8.59
C LYS A 238 8.14 -6.25 9.51
N VAL A 239 6.87 -5.95 9.25
CA VAL A 239 5.71 -6.56 9.89
C VAL A 239 4.80 -7.10 8.80
N THR A 240 4.45 -8.38 8.87
CA THR A 240 3.44 -8.96 7.99
C THR A 240 2.10 -8.90 8.68
N TYR A 241 1.18 -8.15 8.09
CA TYR A 241 -0.21 -8.08 8.50
C TYR A 241 -0.98 -9.19 7.78
N VAL A 242 -1.51 -10.15 8.53
CA VAL A 242 -2.32 -11.24 7.99
C VAL A 242 -3.76 -10.99 8.35
N ARG A 243 -4.66 -11.04 7.36
CA ARG A 243 -6.09 -10.86 7.60
C ARG A 243 -6.59 -11.91 8.58
N SER A 244 -7.18 -11.44 9.68
CA SER A 244 -7.83 -12.29 10.69
C SER A 244 -9.33 -12.23 10.50
N MET A 245 -9.96 -13.40 10.45
CA MET A 245 -11.41 -13.53 10.56
C MET A 245 -11.74 -13.99 11.98
N PRO A 246 -12.73 -13.40 12.66
CA PRO A 246 -13.12 -13.89 13.99
C PRO A 246 -13.56 -15.36 13.95
N GLU A 247 -13.06 -16.18 14.88
CA GLU A 247 -13.27 -17.62 14.94
C GLU A 247 -14.72 -18.03 15.25
N ASP A 248 -15.52 -17.15 15.87
CA ASP A 248 -16.97 -17.37 16.09
C ASP A 248 -17.76 -16.38 15.21
N PRO A 249 -18.27 -16.81 14.03
CA PRO A 249 -19.07 -15.98 13.15
C PRO A 249 -20.50 -15.75 13.68
N LYS A 250 -20.75 -15.93 14.98
CA LYS A 250 -21.93 -15.33 15.60
C LYS A 250 -21.74 -13.81 15.55
N LEU A 251 -22.16 -13.24 14.41
CA LEU A 251 -22.61 -11.87 14.31
C LEU A 251 -23.29 -11.56 15.64
N ARG A 252 -22.88 -10.48 16.33
CA ARG A 252 -23.79 -9.94 17.33
C ARG A 252 -25.12 -9.76 16.61
N LYS A 253 -26.22 -10.07 17.28
CA LYS A 253 -27.55 -10.17 16.65
C LYS A 253 -27.95 -8.93 15.82
N ASP A 254 -27.23 -7.83 16.02
CA ASP A 254 -27.43 -6.51 15.43
C ASP A 254 -26.24 -6.03 14.54
N ASP A 255 -25.17 -6.82 14.39
CA ASP A 255 -24.07 -6.49 13.48
C ASP A 255 -24.37 -7.07 12.09
N TYR A 256 -24.31 -6.21 11.09
CA TYR A 256 -24.70 -6.53 9.72
C TYR A 256 -23.55 -7.15 8.91
N ARG A 257 -22.28 -6.93 9.30
CA ARG A 257 -21.09 -7.61 8.75
C ARG A 257 -20.04 -7.94 9.82
N PHE A 258 -19.16 -8.89 9.50
CA PHE A 258 -18.02 -9.27 10.34
C PHE A 258 -16.98 -8.13 10.40
N PHE A 259 -16.32 -8.00 11.55
CA PHE A 259 -15.15 -7.14 11.69
C PHE A 259 -14.00 -7.66 10.81
N ILE A 260 -13.43 -6.77 10.00
CA ILE A 260 -12.20 -7.05 9.24
C ILE A 260 -11.01 -6.64 10.09
N GLY A 261 -10.16 -7.61 10.46
CA GLY A 261 -8.95 -7.39 11.22
C GLY A 261 -7.69 -7.80 10.46
N TYR A 262 -6.55 -7.22 10.85
CA TYR A 262 -5.24 -7.71 10.48
C TYR A 262 -4.44 -7.99 11.75
N GLU A 263 -3.94 -9.21 11.86
CA GLU A 263 -2.99 -9.60 12.89
C GLU A 263 -1.57 -9.25 12.44
N ALA A 264 -0.88 -8.43 13.22
CA ALA A 264 0.50 -8.03 12.97
C ALA A 264 1.46 -9.13 13.41
N LYS A 265 2.29 -9.63 12.48
CA LYS A 265 3.33 -10.64 12.73
C LYS A 265 4.71 -10.05 12.46
N PRO A 266 5.53 -9.80 13.49
CA PRO A 266 6.89 -9.29 13.31
C PRO A 266 7.72 -10.23 12.44
N GLN A 267 8.40 -9.68 11.42
CA GLN A 267 9.35 -10.40 10.57
C GLN A 267 10.81 -9.98 10.81
N GLY A 268 11.02 -9.05 11.75
CA GLY A 268 12.35 -8.56 12.13
C GLY A 268 12.90 -7.50 11.17
N LEU A 269 14.21 -7.31 11.25
CA LEU A 269 14.99 -6.33 10.52
C LEU A 269 15.22 -6.76 9.07
N THR A 270 15.06 -5.82 8.15
CA THR A 270 15.33 -5.97 6.72
C THR A 270 15.82 -4.65 6.13
N PHE A 271 16.11 -4.60 4.83
CA PHE A 271 16.35 -3.33 4.16
C PHE A 271 15.02 -2.71 3.77
N CYS A 272 14.91 -1.39 3.91
CA CYS A 272 13.74 -0.67 3.42
C CYS A 272 13.59 -0.89 1.91
N PRO A 273 12.36 -1.12 1.42
CA PRO A 273 12.11 -1.23 -0.01
C PRO A 273 12.50 0.11 -0.64
N SER A 274 13.32 0.05 -1.68
CA SER A 274 13.55 1.22 -2.54
C SER A 274 12.90 0.94 -3.89
N ASN A 275 12.35 1.99 -4.48
CA ASN A 275 11.80 1.98 -5.84
C ASN A 275 12.86 1.62 -6.90
N LYS A 276 14.12 1.43 -6.49
CA LYS A 276 15.31 1.16 -7.31
C LYS A 276 15.87 -0.25 -7.13
N PHE A 277 15.37 -1.06 -6.19
CA PHE A 277 15.80 -2.46 -6.09
C PHE A 277 14.97 -3.28 -7.08
N GLU A 278 15.65 -3.76 -8.13
CA GLU A 278 15.06 -4.59 -9.17
C GLU A 278 14.27 -5.77 -8.56
N THR A 279 13.09 -5.96 -9.13
CA THR A 279 12.12 -7.04 -8.90
C THR A 279 12.71 -8.30 -8.25
N ASN A 280 12.19 -8.62 -7.05
CA ASN A 280 12.44 -9.82 -6.24
C ASN A 280 13.67 -9.87 -5.33
N LYS A 281 14.52 -8.83 -5.23
CA LYS A 281 15.57 -8.78 -4.21
C LYS A 281 15.43 -7.58 -3.28
N THR A 282 15.17 -7.85 -2.01
CA THR A 282 14.98 -6.88 -0.92
C THR A 282 16.28 -6.49 -0.21
N TYR A 283 17.45 -6.68 -0.83
CA TYR A 283 18.74 -6.29 -0.22
C TYR A 283 19.74 -5.80 -1.29
N PRO A 284 20.64 -4.86 -0.93
CA PRO A 284 21.63 -4.33 -1.86
C PRO A 284 22.67 -5.40 -2.23
N GLN A 285 23.06 -5.43 -3.50
CA GLN A 285 24.12 -6.34 -3.97
C GLN A 285 25.48 -6.01 -3.33
N TYR A 286 25.72 -4.74 -3.01
CA TYR A 286 26.94 -4.26 -2.38
C TYR A 286 26.58 -3.45 -1.14
N ALA A 287 26.59 -4.11 0.02
CA ALA A 287 26.40 -3.45 1.30
C ALA A 287 27.68 -2.70 1.69
N PHE A 288 27.58 -1.38 1.84
CA PHE A 288 28.75 -0.54 2.16
C PHE A 288 29.13 -0.57 3.64
N TYR A 289 28.15 -0.59 4.54
CA TYR A 289 28.40 -0.55 5.97
C TYR A 289 28.54 -1.97 6.58
N PRO A 290 29.30 -2.14 7.68
CA PRO A 290 29.46 -3.44 8.33
C PRO A 290 28.13 -4.09 8.71
N GLU A 291 27.23 -3.31 9.32
CA GLU A 291 25.91 -3.79 9.73
C GLU A 291 25.07 -4.21 8.52
N ALA A 292 25.16 -3.48 7.40
CA ALA A 292 24.48 -3.83 6.17
C ALA A 292 25.04 -5.13 5.57
N THR A 293 26.35 -5.34 5.69
CA THR A 293 27.02 -6.56 5.23
C THR A 293 26.52 -7.78 6.00
N ILE A 294 26.37 -7.65 7.33
CA ILE A 294 25.83 -8.70 8.18
C ILE A 294 24.35 -8.94 7.91
N LEU A 295 23.53 -7.90 7.79
CA LEU A 295 22.11 -8.08 7.47
C LEU A 295 21.94 -8.76 6.11
N ALA A 296 22.65 -8.28 5.10
CA ALA A 296 22.64 -8.90 3.78
C ALA A 296 23.03 -10.38 3.89
N TYR A 297 24.13 -10.71 4.56
CA TYR A 297 24.54 -12.10 4.81
C TYR A 297 23.40 -12.93 5.43
N LEU A 298 22.81 -12.44 6.52
CA LEU A 298 21.79 -13.16 7.29
C LEU A 298 20.49 -13.38 6.50
N LEU A 299 20.11 -12.46 5.61
CA LEU A 299 18.91 -12.58 4.78
C LEU A 299 19.07 -13.55 3.60
N HIS A 300 20.28 -13.91 3.20
CA HIS A 300 20.49 -14.95 2.19
C HIS A 300 20.27 -16.34 2.77
N THR A 301 19.74 -17.25 1.94
CA THR A 301 19.75 -18.68 2.24
C THR A 301 21.19 -19.22 2.28
N PRO A 302 21.46 -20.33 3.01
CA PRO A 302 22.79 -20.94 3.02
C PRO A 302 23.34 -21.26 1.62
N ASP A 303 22.47 -21.65 0.69
CA ASP A 303 22.87 -21.93 -0.70
C ASP A 303 23.22 -20.64 -1.46
N GLU A 304 22.48 -19.56 -1.28
CA GLU A 304 22.82 -18.27 -1.87
C GLU A 304 24.14 -17.71 -1.30
N ARG A 305 24.37 -17.85 0.02
CA ARG A 305 25.62 -17.46 0.69
C ARG A 305 26.84 -18.18 0.10
N ARG A 306 26.70 -19.48 -0.16
CA ARG A 306 27.77 -20.31 -0.74
C ARG A 306 28.05 -19.99 -2.22
N ASN A 307 27.03 -19.63 -2.98
CA ASN A 307 27.13 -19.42 -4.42
C ASN A 307 27.50 -17.98 -4.82
N GLN A 308 27.32 -17.00 -3.95
CA GLN A 308 27.69 -15.60 -4.24
C GLN A 308 29.17 -15.31 -3.96
N LYS A 309 30.02 -15.51 -4.97
CA LYS A 309 31.44 -15.10 -4.95
C LYS A 309 31.67 -13.58 -4.79
N SER A 310 30.64 -12.74 -4.95
CA SER A 310 30.80 -11.29 -5.11
C SER A 310 30.30 -10.41 -3.95
N MET A 311 29.48 -10.92 -3.03
CA MET A 311 28.71 -10.02 -2.14
C MET A 311 29.24 -9.86 -0.71
N THR A 312 29.85 -10.88 -0.14
CA THR A 312 30.21 -10.88 1.30
C THR A 312 31.71 -10.78 1.54
N GLY A 313 32.51 -10.91 0.47
CA GLY A 313 33.95 -10.99 0.55
C GLY A 313 34.46 -11.96 1.62
N VAL A 314 33.68 -12.99 1.97
CA VAL A 314 34.07 -13.92 3.03
C VAL A 314 35.34 -14.64 2.56
N VAL A 315 36.37 -14.59 3.40
CA VAL A 315 37.74 -14.98 3.05
C VAL A 315 37.89 -16.50 2.99
N ASP A 316 37.08 -17.24 3.74
CA ASP A 316 37.33 -18.65 4.02
C ASP A 316 36.00 -19.46 4.14
N PRO A 317 35.81 -20.54 3.36
CA PRO A 317 34.69 -21.46 3.50
C PRO A 317 34.51 -22.03 4.92
N SER A 318 35.59 -22.21 5.68
CA SER A 318 35.53 -22.70 7.06
C SER A 318 34.89 -21.69 8.02
N VAL A 319 35.05 -20.39 7.74
CA VAL A 319 34.38 -19.32 8.49
C VAL A 319 32.88 -19.34 8.19
N LEU A 320 32.48 -19.56 6.93
CA LEU A 320 31.07 -19.69 6.56
C LEU A 320 30.41 -20.86 7.28
N GLU A 321 31.05 -22.04 7.27
CA GLU A 321 30.52 -23.23 7.94
C GLU A 321 30.34 -22.99 9.44
N LYS A 322 31.32 -22.35 10.08
CA LYS A 322 31.23 -21.96 11.50
C LYS A 322 30.07 -20.99 11.73
N VAL A 323 29.95 -19.93 10.92
CA VAL A 323 28.90 -18.92 11.06
C VAL A 323 27.52 -19.55 10.87
N ASP A 324 27.34 -20.36 9.83
CA ASP A 324 26.07 -21.02 9.54
C ASP A 324 25.69 -22.02 10.65
N GLY A 325 26.68 -22.71 11.23
CA GLY A 325 26.48 -23.56 12.41
C GLY A 325 26.02 -22.79 13.66
N LEU A 326 26.55 -21.59 13.88
CA LEU A 326 26.15 -20.72 14.99
C LEU A 326 24.74 -20.12 14.80
N VAL A 327 24.45 -19.64 13.59
CA VAL A 327 23.17 -19.03 13.22
C VAL A 327 22.05 -20.09 13.22
N GLY A 328 22.33 -21.31 12.73
CA GLY A 328 21.35 -22.38 12.65
C GLY A 328 20.16 -22.03 11.76
N LYS A 329 18.96 -22.50 12.13
CA LYS A 329 17.71 -22.19 11.41
C LYS A 329 17.19 -20.82 11.85
N LEU A 330 17.64 -19.78 11.16
CA LEU A 330 17.22 -18.41 11.41
C LEU A 330 15.74 -18.20 11.04
N ASN A 331 14.94 -17.67 11.97
CA ASN A 331 13.58 -17.18 11.69
C ASN A 331 13.61 -15.71 11.27
N ARG A 332 14.28 -14.85 12.05
CA ARG A 332 14.45 -13.43 11.75
C ARG A 332 15.62 -12.80 12.51
N VAL A 333 16.07 -11.64 12.03
CA VAL A 333 17.02 -10.76 12.72
C VAL A 333 16.21 -9.74 13.53
N GLU A 334 16.42 -9.62 14.83
CA GLU A 334 15.67 -8.67 15.67
C GLU A 334 16.30 -7.28 15.70
N SER A 335 17.63 -7.24 15.81
CA SER A 335 18.40 -6.01 15.91
C SER A 335 19.85 -6.24 15.48
N LEU A 336 20.51 -5.15 15.08
CA LEU A 336 21.96 -5.12 14.83
C LEU A 336 22.56 -3.93 15.58
N THR A 337 23.57 -4.20 16.39
CA THR A 337 24.37 -3.18 17.07
C THR A 337 25.82 -3.30 16.62
N TYR A 338 26.51 -2.18 16.40
CA TYR A 338 27.89 -2.20 15.92
C TYR A 338 28.78 -1.26 16.72
N TYR A 339 30.05 -1.64 16.84
CA TYR A 339 31.08 -0.83 17.47
C TYR A 339 32.41 -1.02 16.74
N SER A 340 33.18 0.06 16.67
CA SER A 340 34.49 0.08 16.01
C SER A 340 35.60 -0.23 17.00
N ALA A 341 36.53 -1.10 16.60
CA ALA A 341 37.78 -1.30 17.30
C ALA A 341 38.93 -1.04 16.31
N LEU A 342 39.74 -0.01 16.56
CA LEU A 342 41.02 0.13 15.89
C LEU A 342 41.96 -0.89 16.53
N ILE A 343 42.35 -1.91 15.77
CA ILE A 343 43.38 -2.85 16.18
C ILE A 343 44.66 -2.42 15.46
N GLU A 344 45.63 -1.91 16.22
CA GLU A 344 46.98 -1.76 15.73
C GLU A 344 47.54 -3.16 15.48
N VAL A 345 47.69 -3.53 14.21
CA VAL A 345 48.39 -4.76 13.85
C VAL A 345 49.88 -4.45 13.94
N GLU A 346 50.54 -4.96 14.97
CA GLU A 346 52.01 -5.00 15.04
C GLU A 346 52.52 -5.80 13.84
N THR A 347 52.93 -5.10 12.78
CA THR A 347 53.55 -5.72 11.61
C THR A 347 55.06 -5.73 11.80
N SER A 348 55.68 -6.90 11.61
CA SER A 348 57.13 -7.01 11.56
C SER A 348 57.68 -6.10 10.46
N ALA A 349 58.79 -5.45 10.75
CA ALA A 349 59.32 -4.20 10.19
C ALA A 349 59.62 -4.09 8.67
N ASP A 350 58.89 -4.72 7.74
CA ASP A 350 59.26 -4.69 6.31
C ASP A 350 58.11 -4.55 5.29
N THR A 351 56.89 -4.23 5.71
CA THR A 351 55.80 -3.89 4.77
C THR A 351 55.03 -2.69 5.27
N SER A 352 54.78 -1.73 4.37
CA SER A 352 54.00 -0.52 4.61
C SER A 352 52.79 -0.77 5.51
N LEU A 353 52.70 -0.05 6.63
CA LEU A 353 51.55 -0.04 7.54
C LEU A 353 50.27 0.26 6.74
N MET A 354 49.53 -0.79 6.39
CA MET A 354 48.09 -0.65 6.18
C MET A 354 47.44 -1.09 7.47
N GLU A 355 47.01 -0.12 8.26
CA GLU A 355 46.12 -0.37 9.39
C GLU A 355 44.87 -1.08 8.86
N THR A 356 44.67 -2.34 9.25
CA THR A 356 43.45 -3.06 8.90
C THR A 356 42.39 -2.74 9.93
N MET A 357 41.42 -1.91 9.56
CA MET A 357 40.27 -1.61 10.40
C MET A 357 39.41 -2.87 10.59
N GLN A 358 39.12 -3.21 11.84
CA GLN A 358 38.17 -4.26 12.19
C GLN A 358 36.92 -3.66 12.86
N MET A 359 35.78 -4.26 12.57
CA MET A 359 34.49 -3.85 13.16
C MET A 359 33.80 -5.08 13.75
N HIS A 360 33.12 -4.88 14.86
CA HIS A 360 32.25 -5.90 15.43
C HIS A 360 30.80 -5.49 15.26
N VAL A 361 29.98 -6.44 14.80
CA VAL A 361 28.54 -6.31 14.68
C VAL A 361 27.91 -7.41 15.51
N VAL A 362 27.14 -7.03 16.51
CA VAL A 362 26.34 -7.95 17.32
C VAL A 362 24.95 -8.03 16.71
N ALA A 363 24.54 -9.24 16.34
CA ALA A 363 23.21 -9.51 15.86
C ALA A 363 22.40 -10.23 16.93
N GLU A 364 21.21 -9.72 17.19
CA GLU A 364 20.17 -10.41 17.95
C GLU A 364 19.31 -11.20 16.95
N LEU A 365 19.30 -12.52 17.08
CA LEU A 365 18.69 -13.45 16.14
C LEU A 365 17.58 -14.23 16.82
N ALA A 366 16.39 -14.24 16.22
CA ALA A 366 15.37 -15.21 16.57
C ALA A 366 15.59 -16.47 15.72
N VAL A 367 15.93 -17.58 16.37
CA VAL A 367 16.26 -18.84 15.72
C VAL A 367 15.30 -19.94 16.16
N GLN A 368 15.01 -20.86 15.25
CA GLN A 368 14.22 -22.03 15.54
C GLN A 368 15.12 -23.12 16.15
N VAL A 369 14.79 -23.53 17.37
CA VAL A 369 15.41 -24.68 18.06
C VAL A 369 14.28 -25.65 18.36
N GLU A 370 14.27 -26.78 17.66
CA GLU A 370 13.14 -27.72 17.67
C GLU A 370 11.83 -27.02 17.25
N ASP A 371 10.80 -27.03 18.10
CA ASP A 371 9.50 -26.38 17.86
C ASP A 371 9.36 -25.03 18.60
N GLN A 372 10.44 -24.52 19.19
CA GLN A 372 10.43 -23.24 19.91
C GLN A 372 11.36 -22.22 19.26
N GLU A 373 10.96 -20.96 19.35
CA GLU A 373 11.80 -19.83 18.98
C GLU A 373 12.66 -19.41 20.18
N GLN A 374 13.95 -19.19 19.94
CA GLN A 374 14.91 -18.71 20.93
C GLN A 374 15.64 -17.48 20.41
N ILE A 375 15.95 -16.54 21.30
CA ILE A 375 16.81 -15.40 21.00
C ILE A 375 18.27 -15.80 21.23
N ARG A 376 19.14 -15.51 20.25
CA ARG A 376 20.58 -15.68 20.32
C ARG A 376 21.30 -14.39 19.97
N PHE A 377 22.47 -14.18 20.56
CA PHE A 377 23.34 -13.06 20.23
C PHE A 377 24.57 -13.60 19.51
N VAL A 378 24.83 -13.12 18.30
CA VAL A 378 26.02 -13.54 17.54
C VAL A 378 26.85 -12.31 17.23
N THR A 379 28.12 -12.34 17.66
CA THR A 379 29.08 -11.28 17.36
C THR A 379 29.88 -11.64 16.14
N PHE A 380 29.71 -10.87 15.07
CA PHE A 380 30.46 -10.97 13.83
C PHE A 380 31.67 -10.03 13.88
N ALA A 381 32.85 -10.54 13.55
CA ALA A 381 34.03 -9.72 13.32
C ALA A 381 34.18 -9.52 11.80
N LEU A 382 34.30 -8.27 11.38
CA LEU A 382 34.50 -7.88 10.00
C LEU A 382 35.83 -7.16 9.82
N GLN A 383 36.51 -7.44 8.71
CA GLN A 383 37.72 -6.74 8.30
C GLN A 383 37.42 -5.85 7.09
N HIS A 384 37.82 -4.59 7.18
CA HIS A 384 37.74 -3.65 6.07
C HIS A 384 38.75 -4.03 4.98
N GLN A 385 38.33 -3.97 3.72
CA GLN A 385 39.23 -4.10 2.57
C GLN A 385 39.15 -2.82 1.76
N PRO A 386 40.21 -2.00 1.77
CA PRO A 386 40.24 -0.81 0.94
C PRO A 386 40.13 -1.20 -0.54
N PRO A 387 39.56 -0.31 -1.37
CA PRO A 387 39.48 -0.53 -2.80
C PRO A 387 40.88 -0.79 -3.37
N THR A 388 41.03 -1.90 -4.08
CA THR A 388 42.29 -2.27 -4.75
C THR A 388 42.16 -2.03 -6.24
N LEU A 389 43.15 -1.35 -6.81
CA LEU A 389 43.32 -1.24 -8.25
C LEU A 389 44.02 -2.51 -8.73
N LYS A 390 43.26 -3.47 -9.27
CA LYS A 390 43.88 -4.60 -9.97
C LYS A 390 44.03 -4.29 -11.46
N PRO A 391 45.21 -4.53 -12.05
CA PRO A 391 45.32 -4.68 -13.50
C PRO A 391 44.44 -5.85 -13.92
N LYS A 392 43.58 -5.65 -14.92
CA LYS A 392 42.86 -6.74 -15.56
C LYS A 392 43.89 -7.52 -16.40
N ASP A 393 43.90 -8.85 -16.28
CA ASP A 393 44.87 -9.71 -16.95
C ASP A 393 44.97 -9.39 -18.46
N ASP A 394 46.22 -9.21 -18.89
CA ASP A 394 46.78 -9.13 -20.26
C ASP A 394 45.79 -8.87 -21.41
N ASP A 395 45.51 -7.58 -21.68
CA ASP A 395 45.64 -6.92 -23.00
C ASP A 395 44.84 -5.60 -23.14
N GLU A 396 44.07 -5.19 -22.13
CA GLU A 396 43.47 -3.84 -22.11
C GLU A 396 43.67 -3.14 -20.76
N LYS A 397 44.19 -1.91 -20.83
CA LYS A 397 44.35 -0.97 -19.71
C LYS A 397 42.99 -0.50 -19.14
N GLN A 398 42.21 -1.43 -18.61
CA GLN A 398 41.06 -1.11 -17.76
C GLN A 398 41.38 -1.59 -16.35
N LEU A 399 41.53 -0.64 -15.44
CA LEU A 399 41.60 -0.92 -14.00
C LEU A 399 40.22 -1.39 -13.55
N GLU A 400 40.13 -2.59 -12.99
CA GLU A 400 38.90 -3.02 -12.32
C GLU A 400 38.88 -2.36 -10.94
N TRP A 401 37.99 -1.39 -10.75
CA TRP A 401 37.77 -0.77 -9.45
C TRP A 401 36.99 -1.76 -8.59
N ARG A 402 37.70 -2.47 -7.69
CA ARG A 402 37.02 -3.26 -6.66
C ARG A 402 36.53 -2.30 -5.60
N SER A 403 35.21 -2.19 -5.47
CA SER A 403 34.59 -1.31 -4.49
C SER A 403 35.03 -1.65 -3.06
N ASP A 404 34.97 -0.64 -2.21
CA ASP A 404 35.10 -0.78 -0.77
C ASP A 404 34.19 -1.91 -0.24
N ARG A 405 34.70 -2.77 0.64
CA ARG A 405 33.96 -3.94 1.13
C ARG A 405 34.42 -4.40 2.52
N TRP A 406 33.48 -5.01 3.23
CA TRP A 406 33.72 -5.67 4.52
C TRP A 406 33.72 -7.18 4.34
N LEU A 407 34.68 -7.85 4.99
CA LEU A 407 34.77 -9.31 4.98
C LEU A 407 34.42 -9.86 6.35
N ILE A 408 33.52 -10.83 6.42
CA ILE A 408 33.28 -11.57 7.67
C ILE A 408 34.47 -12.50 7.89
N ILE A 409 35.20 -12.29 8.99
CA ILE A 409 36.41 -13.06 9.32
C ILE A 409 36.17 -14.02 10.49
N ASN A 410 35.14 -13.79 11.31
CA ASN A 410 34.78 -14.66 12.41
C ASN A 410 33.35 -14.39 12.89
N ALA A 411 32.75 -15.36 13.58
CA ALA A 411 31.60 -15.16 14.44
C ALA A 411 31.74 -15.97 15.73
N ILE A 412 31.20 -15.44 16.82
CA ILE A 412 31.13 -16.09 18.13
C ILE A 412 29.74 -15.88 18.75
N ASP A 413 29.25 -16.91 19.43
CA ASP A 413 28.13 -16.83 20.37
C ASP A 413 28.77 -16.60 21.76
N PRO A 414 28.58 -15.42 22.38
CA PRO A 414 29.35 -14.97 23.54
C PRO A 414 29.11 -15.77 24.83
#